data_AF-A0A7R9DIA6-F1
#
_entry.id   AF-A0A7R9DIA6-F1
#
_cell.length_a   1.000
_cell.length_b   1.000
_cell.length_c   1.000
_cell.angle_alpha   90.00
_cell.angle_beta   90.00
_cell.angle_gamma   90.00
#
_symmetry.space_group_name_H-M   'P 1'
#
loop_
_entity.id
_entity.type
_entity.pdbx_description
1 polymer ?
#
loop_
_entity_poly.entity_id
_entity_poly.type
_entity_poly.pdbx_seq_one_letter_code
_entity_poly.pdbx_strand_id
1 'polypeptide(L)'
;MDSSKRKSKPNPKLKANPVSKILFWWMKEFLWTGYKRDLEQSDLYEPLKIDLSEKLGDDLERVWEEEQSRALQKGKSPSLLRAIFVTFWKQYIFSGILTFLVSMGSRVAQPLLLGKVIEYFTPNSTMAIEEAYMYGAGMILNVYLMVIMDHQYNLSAAAVGMRIRIACCSLIYRK
;
A
#
# COMPACT_ATOMS: atom_id res chain seq x y z
N MET A 1 14.81 -17.12 22.87
CA MET A 1 16.01 -16.25 22.86
C MET A 1 15.57 -14.86 23.32
N ASP A 2 16.10 -14.43 24.46
CA ASP A 2 15.91 -13.15 25.18
C ASP A 2 14.56 -12.42 25.11
N SER A 3 13.69 -12.71 26.09
CA SER A 3 12.38 -12.07 26.30
C SER A 3 12.41 -10.95 27.35
N SER A 4 13.51 -10.19 27.46
CA SER A 4 13.42 -8.92 28.17
C SER A 4 12.49 -8.02 27.35
N LYS A 5 11.27 -7.78 27.85
CA LYS A 5 10.30 -6.87 27.22
C LYS A 5 10.90 -5.46 27.19
N ARG A 6 11.70 -5.17 26.16
CA ARG A 6 12.16 -3.82 25.86
C ARG A 6 10.92 -2.95 25.70
N LYS A 7 10.84 -1.84 26.42
CA LYS A 7 9.77 -0.84 26.24
C LYS A 7 9.88 -0.31 24.81
N SER A 8 9.11 -0.88 23.90
CA SER A 8 9.16 -0.52 22.50
C SER A 8 8.15 0.58 22.19
N LYS A 9 8.53 1.49 21.30
CA LYS A 9 7.71 2.66 20.95
C LYS A 9 6.53 2.19 20.08
N PRO A 10 5.27 2.51 20.43
CA PRO A 10 4.13 2.10 19.62
C PRO A 10 4.17 2.77 18.25
N ASN A 11 3.71 2.08 17.22
CA ASN A 11 3.77 2.58 15.85
C ASN A 11 2.90 3.85 15.66
N PRO A 12 3.47 4.98 15.23
CA PRO A 12 2.73 6.24 15.06
C PRO A 12 1.60 6.14 14.02
N LYS A 13 1.69 5.19 13.08
CA LYS A 13 0.62 4.91 12.10
C LYS A 13 -0.70 4.49 12.77
N LEU A 14 -0.66 3.95 13.99
CA LEU A 14 -1.87 3.56 14.74
C LEU A 14 -2.70 4.79 15.17
N LYS A 15 -2.04 5.87 15.59
CA LYS A 15 -2.68 7.11 16.06
C LYS A 15 -2.89 8.14 14.95
N ALA A 16 -2.29 7.92 13.77
CA ALA A 16 -2.36 8.84 12.65
C ALA A 16 -3.78 8.96 12.09
N ASN A 17 -4.20 10.21 11.83
CA ASN A 17 -5.44 10.50 11.12
C ASN A 17 -5.33 10.09 9.63
N PRO A 18 -6.46 10.01 8.88
CA PRO A 18 -6.43 9.59 7.48
C PRO A 18 -5.54 10.46 6.60
N VAL A 19 -5.55 11.77 6.79
CA VAL A 19 -4.70 12.72 6.03
C VAL A 19 -3.22 12.46 6.28
N SER A 20 -2.82 12.24 7.54
CA SER A 20 -1.45 11.89 7.92
C SER A 20 -1.02 10.55 7.34
N LYS A 21 -1.92 9.56 7.22
CA LYS A 21 -1.65 8.28 6.55
C LYS A 21 -1.45 8.47 5.04
N ILE A 22 -2.31 9.27 4.40
CA ILE A 22 -2.25 9.56 2.96
C ILE A 22 -0.97 10.31 2.59
N LEU A 23 -0.58 11.30 3.41
CA LEU A 23 0.60 12.13 3.18
C LEU A 23 1.87 11.58 3.85
N PHE A 24 1.82 10.38 4.43
CA PHE A 24 2.93 9.76 5.18
C PHE A 24 3.50 10.62 6.33
N TRP A 25 2.74 11.61 6.79
CA TRP A 25 3.17 12.57 7.79
C TRP A 25 3.50 11.92 9.14
N TRP A 26 2.94 10.74 9.41
CA TRP A 26 3.22 9.96 10.61
C TRP A 26 4.68 9.49 10.70
N MET A 27 5.43 9.46 9.59
CA MET A 27 6.86 9.13 9.57
C MET A 27 7.77 10.33 9.83
N LYS A 28 7.24 11.55 9.90
CA LYS A 28 8.07 12.77 9.95
C LYS A 28 9.10 12.76 11.09
N GLU A 29 8.71 12.29 12.28
CA GLU A 29 9.57 12.31 13.46
C GLU A 29 10.73 11.33 13.32
N PHE A 30 10.45 10.17 12.72
CA PHE A 30 11.45 9.15 12.43
C PHE A 30 12.47 9.65 11.40
N LEU A 31 11.98 10.19 10.28
CA LEU A 31 12.84 10.74 9.22
C LEU A 31 13.67 11.91 9.73
N TRP A 32 13.09 12.79 10.55
CA TRP A 32 13.79 13.92 11.14
C TRP A 32 14.86 13.48 12.15
N THR A 33 14.60 12.42 12.91
CA THR A 33 15.59 11.83 13.81
C THR A 33 16.78 11.29 13.00
N GLY A 34 16.52 10.54 11.93
CA GLY A 34 17.55 10.03 11.03
C GLY A 34 18.30 11.11 10.25
N TYR A 35 17.69 12.27 10.03
CA TYR A 35 18.37 13.44 9.46
C TYR A 35 19.34 14.08 10.46
N LYS A 36 18.98 14.12 11.74
CA LYS A 36 19.78 14.77 12.80
C LYS A 36 20.91 13.89 13.33
N ARG A 37 20.70 12.58 13.39
CA ARG A 37 21.67 11.61 13.91
C ARG A 37 21.41 10.22 13.33
N ASP A 38 22.40 9.35 13.42
CA ASP A 38 22.24 7.95 13.05
C ASP A 38 21.15 7.27 13.90
N LEU A 39 20.37 6.41 13.24
CA LEU A 39 19.26 5.69 13.85
C LEU A 39 19.74 4.47 14.63
N GLU A 40 19.23 4.32 15.85
CA GLU A 40 19.53 3.18 16.71
C GLU A 40 18.34 2.21 16.77
N GLN A 41 18.56 0.98 17.26
CA GLN A 41 17.48 0.00 17.43
C GLN A 41 16.37 0.49 18.38
N SER A 42 16.70 1.35 19.35
CA SER A 42 15.76 1.99 20.29
C SER A 42 14.83 3.02 19.61
N ASP A 43 15.15 3.46 18.40
CA ASP A 43 14.34 4.40 17.62
C ASP A 43 13.31 3.71 16.73
N LEU A 44 13.43 2.39 16.54
CA LEU A 44 12.49 1.61 15.77
C LEU A 44 11.17 1.44 16.53
N TYR A 45 10.06 1.60 15.80
CA TYR A 45 8.73 1.34 16.31
C TYR A 45 8.37 -0.15 16.26
N GLU A 46 7.42 -0.55 17.10
CA GLU A 46 6.83 -1.88 16.99
C GLU A 46 6.16 -2.09 15.62
N PRO A 47 6.29 -3.31 15.06
CA PRO A 47 5.48 -3.72 13.91
C PRO A 47 3.99 -3.60 14.21
N LEU A 48 3.18 -3.35 13.18
CA LEU A 48 1.74 -3.41 13.34
C LEU A 48 1.32 -4.86 13.60
N LYS A 49 0.21 -5.05 14.33
CA LYS A 49 -0.33 -6.40 14.60
C LYS A 49 -0.59 -7.24 13.35
N ILE A 50 -0.85 -6.59 12.21
CA ILE A 50 -1.06 -7.24 10.92
C ILE A 50 0.24 -7.71 10.25
N ASP A 51 1.38 -7.17 10.67
CA ASP A 51 2.71 -7.45 10.12
C ASP A 51 3.54 -8.36 11.04
N LEU A 52 2.95 -8.87 12.15
CA LEU A 52 3.61 -9.79 13.07
C LEU A 52 3.81 -11.16 12.43
N SER A 53 5.00 -11.74 12.63
CA SER A 53 5.37 -13.05 12.07
C SER A 53 4.50 -14.19 12.57
N GLU A 54 4.10 -14.16 13.83
CA GLU A 54 3.20 -15.16 14.44
C GLU A 54 1.89 -15.23 13.66
N LYS A 55 1.17 -14.11 13.57
CA LYS A 55 -0.10 -14.02 12.84
C LYS A 55 0.05 -14.43 11.37
N LEU A 56 1.06 -13.91 10.68
CA LEU A 56 1.29 -14.19 9.27
C LEU A 56 1.65 -15.67 9.01
N GLY A 57 2.43 -16.26 9.92
CA GLY A 57 2.78 -17.67 9.90
C GLY A 57 1.55 -18.54 10.12
N ASP A 58 0.76 -18.26 11.16
CA ASP A 58 -0.47 -18.99 11.49
C ASP A 58 -1.49 -18.95 10.33
N ASP A 59 -1.67 -17.77 9.73
CA ASP A 59 -2.60 -17.58 8.60
C ASP A 59 -2.18 -18.43 7.38
N LEU A 60 -0.89 -18.48 7.05
CA LEU A 60 -0.38 -19.27 5.92
C LEU A 60 -0.35 -20.77 6.23
N GLU A 61 0.00 -21.16 7.45
CA GLU A 61 0.07 -22.55 7.92
C GLU A 61 -1.31 -23.20 7.86
N ARG A 62 -2.35 -22.54 8.38
CA ARG A 62 -3.73 -23.02 8.27
C ARG A 62 -4.14 -23.27 6.83
N VAL A 63 -3.87 -22.32 5.93
CA VAL A 63 -4.22 -22.47 4.50
C VAL A 63 -3.37 -23.56 3.82
N TRP A 64 -2.13 -23.75 4.27
CA TRP A 64 -1.25 -24.80 3.79
C TRP A 64 -1.71 -26.20 4.19
N GLU A 65 -2.23 -26.40 5.40
CA GLU A 65 -2.85 -27.65 5.84
C GLU A 65 -4.14 -27.98 5.07
N GLU A 66 -4.97 -26.97 4.84
CA GLU A 66 -6.17 -27.09 3.98
C GLU A 66 -5.79 -27.48 2.54
N GLU A 67 -4.73 -26.88 1.99
CA GLU A 67 -4.20 -27.20 0.67
C GLU A 67 -3.65 -28.64 0.59
N GLN A 68 -2.91 -29.09 1.61
CA GLN A 68 -2.40 -30.46 1.69
C GLN A 68 -3.53 -31.48 1.72
N SER A 69 -4.54 -31.26 2.57
CA SER A 69 -5.72 -32.12 2.68
C SER A 69 -6.48 -32.21 1.36
N ARG A 70 -6.67 -31.07 0.69
CA ARG A 70 -7.35 -31.01 -0.61
C ARG A 70 -6.55 -31.66 -1.74
N ALA A 71 -5.22 -31.54 -1.70
CA ALA A 71 -4.33 -32.13 -2.70
C ALA A 71 -4.34 -33.66 -2.59
N LEU A 72 -4.30 -34.18 -1.36
CA LEU A 72 -4.41 -35.61 -1.06
C LEU A 72 -5.73 -36.19 -1.58
N GLN A 73 -6.87 -35.54 -1.31
CA GLN A 73 -8.18 -35.97 -1.82
C GLN A 73 -8.28 -36.00 -3.34
N LYS A 74 -7.48 -35.17 -4.04
CA LYS A 74 -7.47 -35.06 -5.50
C LYS A 74 -6.36 -35.86 -6.17
N GLY A 75 -5.54 -36.59 -5.41
CA GLY A 75 -4.37 -37.30 -5.92
C GLY A 75 -3.35 -36.37 -6.59
N LYS A 76 -3.26 -35.10 -6.17
CA LYS A 76 -2.36 -34.09 -6.73
C LYS A 76 -1.31 -33.66 -5.70
N SER A 77 -0.22 -33.08 -6.15
CA SER A 77 0.75 -32.43 -5.26
C SER A 77 0.19 -31.11 -4.72
N PRO A 78 0.43 -30.77 -3.45
CA PRO A 78 0.02 -29.49 -2.87
C PRO A 78 0.82 -28.34 -3.49
N SER A 79 0.16 -27.20 -3.74
CA SER A 79 0.80 -26.03 -4.34
C SER A 79 0.95 -24.90 -3.33
N LEU A 80 2.20 -24.56 -2.99
CA LEU A 80 2.50 -23.45 -2.07
C LEU A 80 2.05 -22.11 -2.66
N LEU A 81 2.23 -21.91 -3.97
CA LEU A 81 1.79 -20.69 -4.66
C LEU A 81 0.29 -20.46 -4.49
N ARG A 82 -0.51 -21.54 -4.52
CA ARG A 82 -1.95 -21.45 -4.29
C ARG A 82 -2.26 -21.08 -2.84
N ALA A 83 -1.57 -21.65 -1.86
CA ALA A 83 -1.75 -21.30 -0.45
C ALA A 83 -1.39 -19.82 -0.18
N ILE A 84 -0.28 -19.34 -0.73
CA ILE A 84 0.12 -17.92 -0.66
C ILE A 84 -0.96 -17.05 -1.29
N PHE A 85 -1.42 -17.39 -2.50
CA PHE A 85 -2.44 -16.62 -3.19
C PHE A 85 -3.72 -16.52 -2.36
N VAL A 86 -4.25 -17.65 -1.86
CA VAL A 86 -5.48 -17.70 -1.04
C VAL A 86 -5.34 -16.92 0.27
N THR A 87 -4.13 -16.83 0.83
CA THR A 87 -3.87 -16.09 2.07
C THR A 87 -3.88 -14.58 1.85
N PHE A 88 -3.25 -14.08 0.78
CA PHE A 88 -2.98 -12.64 0.62
C PHE A 88 -3.85 -11.92 -0.44
N TRP A 89 -4.58 -12.65 -1.29
CA TRP A 89 -5.29 -12.04 -2.44
C TRP A 89 -6.32 -10.97 -2.04
N LYS A 90 -7.04 -11.13 -0.92
CA LYS A 90 -8.13 -10.20 -0.54
C LYS A 90 -7.64 -8.76 -0.37
N GLN A 91 -6.51 -8.60 0.32
CA GLN A 91 -5.90 -7.29 0.56
C GLN A 91 -5.38 -6.68 -0.75
N TYR A 92 -4.78 -7.52 -1.61
CA TYR A 92 -4.23 -7.09 -2.88
C TYR A 92 -5.32 -6.70 -3.90
N ILE A 93 -6.37 -7.51 -4.05
CA ILE A 93 -7.48 -7.24 -4.98
C ILE A 93 -8.24 -5.99 -4.57
N PHE A 94 -8.57 -5.83 -3.29
CA PHE A 94 -9.30 -4.64 -2.83
C PHE A 94 -8.52 -3.34 -3.13
N SER A 95 -7.22 -3.32 -2.80
CA SER A 95 -6.34 -2.18 -3.12
C SER A 95 -6.18 -1.98 -4.63
N GLY A 96 -6.10 -3.07 -5.39
CA GLY A 96 -5.92 -3.05 -6.84
C GLY A 96 -7.13 -2.49 -7.58
N ILE A 97 -8.35 -2.94 -7.25
CA ILE A 97 -9.59 -2.45 -7.88
C ILE A 97 -9.77 -0.96 -7.63
N LEU A 98 -9.58 -0.50 -6.39
CA LEU A 98 -9.71 0.91 -6.05
C LEU A 98 -8.70 1.76 -6.84
N THR A 99 -7.44 1.33 -6.88
CA THR A 99 -6.38 2.04 -7.62
C THR A 99 -6.67 2.05 -9.12
N PHE A 100 -7.16 0.94 -9.67
CA PHE A 100 -7.49 0.82 -11.08
C PHE A 100 -8.60 1.79 -11.50
N LEU A 101 -9.71 1.86 -10.74
CA LEU A 101 -10.82 2.75 -11.04
C LEU A 101 -10.39 4.23 -11.02
N VAL A 102 -9.63 4.64 -10.00
CA VAL A 102 -9.15 6.02 -9.89
C VAL A 102 -8.13 6.35 -10.99
N SER A 103 -7.19 5.43 -11.25
CA SER A 103 -6.16 5.59 -12.29
C SER A 103 -6.79 5.73 -13.68
N MET A 104 -7.80 4.93 -14.01
CA MET A 104 -8.53 5.05 -15.28
C MET A 104 -9.19 6.43 -15.41
N GLY A 105 -9.94 6.85 -14.40
CA GLY A 105 -10.61 8.16 -14.40
C GLY A 105 -9.62 9.30 -14.58
N SER A 106 -8.53 9.30 -13.80
CA SER A 106 -7.52 10.34 -13.87
C SER A 106 -6.74 10.35 -15.20
N ARG A 107 -6.47 9.17 -15.80
CA ARG A 107 -5.77 9.08 -17.10
C ARG A 107 -6.59 9.64 -18.25
N VAL A 108 -7.91 9.51 -18.19
CA VAL A 108 -8.83 10.10 -19.18
C VAL A 108 -9.05 11.59 -18.89
N ALA A 109 -9.18 11.97 -17.62
CA ALA A 109 -9.40 13.36 -17.23
C ALA A 109 -8.24 14.28 -17.66
N GLN A 110 -6.99 13.82 -17.58
CA GLN A 110 -5.81 14.64 -17.88
C GLN A 110 -5.81 15.24 -19.30
N PRO A 111 -5.92 14.46 -20.40
CA PRO A 111 -5.96 15.02 -21.75
C PRO A 111 -7.24 15.82 -22.03
N LEU A 112 -8.38 15.48 -21.41
CA LEU A 112 -9.62 16.23 -21.59
C LEU A 112 -9.52 17.64 -20.98
N LEU A 113 -9.00 17.73 -19.76
CA LEU A 113 -8.76 19.01 -19.09
C LEU A 113 -7.69 19.83 -19.83
N LEU A 114 -6.61 19.19 -20.27
CA LEU A 114 -5.60 19.85 -21.10
C LEU A 114 -6.19 20.38 -22.41
N GLY A 115 -7.04 19.59 -23.07
CA GLY A 115 -7.75 20.00 -24.27
C GLY A 115 -8.57 21.27 -24.06
N LYS A 116 -9.28 21.38 -22.92
CA LYS A 116 -10.03 22.58 -22.55
C LYS A 116 -9.16 23.80 -22.29
N VAL A 117 -8.00 23.61 -21.67
CA VAL A 117 -7.03 24.70 -21.50
C VAL A 117 -6.47 25.16 -22.85
N ILE A 118 -6.19 24.24 -23.78
CA ILE A 118 -5.72 24.58 -25.14
C ILE A 118 -6.82 25.30 -25.94
N GLU A 119 -8.08 24.88 -25.81
CA GLU A 119 -9.24 25.50 -26.47
C GLU A 119 -9.37 26.99 -26.12
N TYR A 120 -9.06 27.39 -24.89
CA TYR A 120 -9.03 28.80 -24.48
C TYR A 120 -8.06 29.65 -25.32
N PHE A 121 -6.90 29.11 -25.70
CA PHE A 121 -5.88 29.83 -26.47
C PHE A 121 -6.13 29.84 -27.99
N THR A 122 -7.21 29.21 -28.47
CA THR A 122 -7.53 29.16 -29.90
C THR A 122 -8.16 30.47 -30.36
N PRO A 123 -7.75 31.05 -31.51
CA PRO A 123 -8.40 32.23 -32.06
C PRO A 123 -9.86 31.90 -32.37
N ASN A 124 -10.80 32.62 -31.75
CA ASN A 124 -12.27 32.38 -31.72
C ASN A 124 -12.81 31.58 -30.52
N SER A 125 -12.02 31.34 -29.48
CA SER A 125 -12.56 30.78 -28.23
C SER A 125 -13.56 31.74 -27.57
N THR A 126 -14.75 31.24 -27.22
CA THR A 126 -15.76 31.98 -26.44
C THR A 126 -15.63 31.75 -24.93
N MET A 127 -14.61 30.99 -24.51
CA MET A 127 -14.43 30.56 -23.12
C MET A 127 -13.96 31.71 -22.23
N ALA A 128 -14.59 31.88 -21.07
CA ALA A 128 -14.17 32.87 -20.09
C ALA A 128 -12.83 32.48 -19.44
N ILE A 129 -12.05 33.47 -19.01
CA ILE A 129 -10.77 33.23 -18.34
C ILE A 129 -10.93 32.47 -17.02
N GLU A 130 -12.03 32.70 -16.30
CA GLU A 130 -12.37 31.99 -15.06
C GLU A 130 -12.55 30.48 -15.30
N GLU A 131 -13.17 30.10 -16.42
CA GLU A 131 -13.32 28.70 -16.82
C GLU A 131 -11.96 28.05 -17.12
N ALA A 132 -11.09 28.76 -17.84
CA ALA A 132 -9.73 28.29 -18.11
C ALA A 132 -8.93 28.06 -16.82
N TYR A 133 -9.06 28.95 -15.83
CA TYR A 133 -8.44 28.76 -14.51
C TYR A 133 -9.01 27.56 -13.76
N MET A 134 -10.32 27.32 -13.81
CA MET A 134 -10.95 26.14 -13.20
C MET A 134 -10.42 24.84 -13.82
N TYR A 135 -10.30 24.77 -15.15
CA TYR A 135 -9.73 23.61 -15.84
C TYR A 135 -8.25 23.40 -15.47
N GLY A 136 -7.45 24.47 -15.42
CA GLY A 136 -6.06 24.42 -15.00
C GLY A 136 -5.90 23.94 -13.55
N ALA A 137 -6.71 24.45 -12.62
CA ALA A 137 -6.73 23.98 -11.23
C ALA A 137 -7.13 22.50 -11.14
N GLY A 138 -8.14 22.07 -11.93
CA GLY A 138 -8.54 20.68 -12.05
C GLY A 138 -7.42 19.76 -12.52
N MET A 139 -6.61 20.20 -13.49
CA MET A 139 -5.43 19.43 -13.95
C MET A 139 -4.41 19.23 -12.83
N ILE A 140 -4.10 20.31 -12.10
CA ILE A 140 -3.14 20.26 -11.00
C ILE A 140 -3.63 19.28 -9.92
N LEU A 141 -4.91 19.38 -9.53
CA LEU A 141 -5.52 18.47 -8.55
C LEU A 141 -5.51 17.02 -9.03
N ASN A 142 -5.78 16.78 -10.32
CA ASN A 142 -5.74 15.43 -10.91
C ASN A 142 -4.33 14.82 -10.85
N VAL A 143 -3.30 15.62 -11.12
CA VAL A 143 -1.89 15.19 -11.01
C VAL A 143 -1.54 14.83 -9.57
N TYR A 144 -1.91 15.67 -8.59
CA TYR A 144 -1.67 15.36 -7.18
C TYR A 144 -2.38 14.07 -6.74
N LEU A 145 -3.62 13.87 -7.19
CA LEU A 145 -4.38 12.65 -6.91
C LEU A 145 -3.66 11.41 -7.46
N MET A 146 -3.16 11.48 -8.70
CA MET A 146 -2.39 10.38 -9.29
C MET A 146 -1.14 10.04 -8.47
N VAL A 147 -0.34 11.05 -8.10
CA VAL A 147 0.91 10.85 -7.35
C VAL A 147 0.64 10.22 -5.99
N ILE A 148 -0.37 10.70 -5.28
CA ILE A 148 -0.78 10.16 -3.98
C ILE A 148 -1.20 8.69 -4.13
N MET A 149 -2.04 8.37 -5.12
CA MET A 149 -2.51 7.01 -5.34
C MET A 149 -1.38 6.05 -5.70
N ASP A 150 -0.46 6.47 -6.56
CA ASP A 150 0.69 5.67 -6.96
C ASP A 150 1.60 5.34 -5.76
N HIS A 151 1.92 6.32 -4.92
CA HIS A 151 2.72 6.08 -3.71
C HIS A 151 2.02 5.15 -2.71
N GLN A 152 0.71 5.34 -2.50
CA GLN A 152 -0.07 4.47 -1.61
C GLN A 152 -0.13 3.04 -2.12
N TYR A 153 -0.31 2.86 -3.43
CA TYR A 153 -0.33 1.56 -4.07
C TYR A 153 1.03 0.86 -3.97
N ASN A 154 2.12 1.55 -4.31
CA ASN A 154 3.48 1.01 -4.23
C ASN A 154 3.84 0.56 -2.81
N LEU A 155 3.51 1.36 -1.78
CA LEU A 155 3.76 0.96 -0.40
C LEU A 155 2.90 -0.24 0.01
N SER A 156 1.62 -0.26 -0.37
CA SER A 156 0.71 -1.38 -0.10
C SER A 156 1.23 -2.68 -0.73
N ALA A 157 1.66 -2.63 -1.99
CA ALA A 157 2.22 -3.76 -2.71
C ALA A 157 3.53 -4.26 -2.06
N ALA A 158 4.44 -3.34 -1.70
CA ALA A 158 5.67 -3.68 -0.99
C ALA A 158 5.39 -4.33 0.38
N ALA A 159 4.40 -3.83 1.12
CA ALA A 159 3.98 -4.40 2.39
C ALA A 159 3.42 -5.83 2.23
N VAL A 160 2.63 -6.10 1.18
CA VAL A 160 2.17 -7.46 0.88
C VAL A 160 3.34 -8.39 0.55
N GLY A 161 4.31 -7.95 -0.25
CA GLY A 161 5.52 -8.72 -0.54
C GLY A 161 6.32 -9.05 0.73
N MET A 162 6.46 -8.08 1.63
CA MET A 162 7.08 -8.27 2.94
C MET A 162 6.32 -9.32 3.78
N ARG A 163 4.99 -9.24 3.83
CA ARG A 163 4.15 -10.21 4.57
C ARG A 163 4.30 -11.63 4.04
N ILE A 164 4.31 -11.80 2.72
CA ILE A 164 4.51 -13.11 2.07
C ILE A 164 5.85 -13.70 2.49
N ARG A 165 6.93 -12.90 2.44
CA ARG A 165 8.27 -13.34 2.86
C ARG A 165 8.28 -13.77 4.32
N ILE A 166 7.74 -12.96 5.22
CA ILE A 166 7.68 -13.25 6.66
C ILE A 166 6.92 -14.56 6.91
N ALA A 167 5.75 -14.73 6.30
CA ALA A 167 4.92 -15.93 6.44
C ALA A 167 5.66 -17.19 5.97
N CYS A 168 6.31 -17.13 4.79
CA CYS A 168 7.06 -18.27 4.26
C CYS A 168 8.24 -18.65 5.15
N CYS A 169 9.00 -17.66 5.65
CA CYS A 169 10.09 -17.92 6.58
C CYS A 169 9.59 -18.55 7.89
N SER A 170 8.48 -18.06 8.43
CA SER A 170 7.86 -18.63 9.63
C SER A 170 7.42 -20.08 9.40
N LEU A 171 6.79 -20.37 8.25
CA LEU A 171 6.35 -21.71 7.90
C LEU A 171 7.51 -22.69 7.74
N ILE A 172 8.61 -22.26 7.10
CA ILE A 172 9.82 -23.09 6.94
C ILE A 172 10.45 -23.40 8.29
N TYR A 173 10.49 -22.45 9.22
CA TYR A 173 11.12 -22.65 10.52
C TYR A 173 10.32 -23.55 11.47
N ARG A 174 8.99 -23.58 11.31
CA ARG A 174 8.09 -24.45 12.10
C ARG A 174 8.08 -25.90 11.62
N LYS A 175 8.55 -26.15 10.41
CA LYS A 175 8.56 -27.46 9.75
C LYS A 175 9.90 -28.18 9.91
#